data_AF-A0A3C0BX74-F1
#
_entry.id   AF-A0A3C0BX74-F1
#
_cell.length_a   1.000
_cell.length_b   1.000
_cell.length_c   1.000
_cell.angle_alpha   90.00
_cell.angle_beta   90.00
_cell.angle_gamma   90.00
#
_symmetry.space_group_name_H-M   'P 1'
#
loop_
_entity.id
_entity.type
_entity.pdbx_description
1 polymer ?
#
loop_
_entity_poly.entity_id
_entity_poly.type
_entity_poly.pdbx_seq_one_letter_code
_entity_poly.pdbx_strand_id
1 'polypeptide(L)' 'PMDFSAWFEAYIGDRWYTFDARHNEPRIGRILIARGRDATDVAITTSFGPHQLVGFSVTTDEVAPEELKAVP' A
#
# COMPACT_ATOMS: atom_id res chain seq x y z
N PRO A 1 8.25 6.39 -10.40
CA PRO A 1 7.35 5.49 -11.17
C PRO A 1 6.14 5.14 -10.30
N MET A 2 4.95 5.03 -10.88
CA MET A 2 3.77 4.58 -10.13
C MET A 2 3.88 3.09 -9.85
N ASP A 3 3.87 2.73 -8.57
CA ASP A 3 3.96 1.36 -8.08
C ASP A 3 3.37 1.28 -6.67
N PHE A 4 3.08 0.08 -6.18
CA PHE A 4 2.77 -0.11 -4.77
C PHE A 4 3.97 0.23 -3.90
N SER A 5 3.67 0.78 -2.73
CA SER A 5 4.67 1.09 -1.73
C SER A 5 4.46 0.26 -0.49
N ALA A 6 5.55 -0.31 0.01
CA ALA A 6 5.61 -0.89 1.33
C ALA A 6 6.29 0.09 2.30
N TRP A 7 5.83 0.04 3.55
CA TRP A 7 6.41 0.70 4.71
C TRP A 7 6.18 -0.22 5.91
N PHE A 8 6.71 0.15 7.09
CA PHE A 8 6.44 -0.61 8.30
C PHE A 8 5.86 0.29 9.39
N GLU A 9 5.30 -0.33 10.41
CA GLU A 9 4.82 0.36 11.60
C GLU A 9 5.46 -0.25 12.83
N ALA A 10 5.78 0.59 13.81
CA ALA A 10 6.27 0.15 15.11
C ALA A 10 5.31 0.57 16.22
N TYR A 11 5.07 -0.33 17.16
CA TYR A 11 4.29 -0.04 18.35
C TYR A 11 5.20 0.56 19.43
N ILE A 12 5.00 1.84 19.73
CA ILE A 12 5.84 2.61 20.66
C ILE A 12 4.90 3.38 21.59
N GLY A 13 5.05 3.24 22.91
CA GLY A 13 4.27 4.03 23.87
C GLY A 13 2.75 3.92 23.67
N ASP A 14 2.25 2.69 23.54
CA ASP A 14 0.82 2.36 23.41
C ASP A 14 0.15 2.82 22.09
N ARG A 15 0.96 3.04 21.04
CA ARG A 15 0.44 3.44 19.72
C ARG A 15 1.30 2.90 18.57
N TRP A 16 0.66 2.63 17.44
CA TRP A 16 1.34 2.36 16.17
C TRP A 16 1.81 3.65 15.49
N TYR A 17 3.08 3.67 15.08
CA TYR A 17 3.71 4.75 14.33
C TYR A 17 4.17 4.24 12.96
N THR A 18 3.89 5.01 11.91
CA THR A 18 4.27 4.69 10.53
C THR A 18 5.67 5.20 10.20
N PHE A 19 6.49 4.32 9.64
CA PHE A 19 7.86 4.62 9.21
C PHE A 19 8.06 4.20 7.76
N ASP A 20 8.53 5.12 6.92
CA ASP A 20 8.94 4.84 5.54
C ASP A 20 10.45 5.06 5.42
N ALA A 21 11.22 3.96 5.36
CA ALA A 21 12.67 4.04 5.27
C ALA A 21 13.17 4.62 3.94
N ARG A 22 12.33 4.67 2.90
CA ARG A 22 12.68 5.24 1.60
C ARG A 22 12.53 6.77 1.59
N HIS A 23 11.61 7.29 2.40
CA HIS A 23 11.27 8.70 2.44
C HIS A 23 11.14 9.17 3.90
N ASN A 24 12.16 9.88 4.39
CA ASN A 24 12.17 10.44 5.74
C ASN A 24 11.40 11.77 5.82
N GLU A 25 10.31 11.89 5.07
CA GLU A 25 9.44 13.07 5.03
C GLU A 25 7.96 12.63 5.13
N PRO A 26 7.10 13.37 5.85
CA PRO A 26 5.68 13.08 5.87
C PRO A 26 5.08 13.17 4.47
N ARG A 27 4.38 12.12 4.05
CA ARG A 27 3.67 12.09 2.77
C ARG A 27 2.16 12.00 2.98
N ILE A 28 1.45 12.87 2.27
CA ILE A 28 -0.01 12.77 2.11
C ILE A 28 -0.34 11.72 1.05
N GLY A 29 -1.52 11.11 1.13
CA GLY A 29 -1.98 10.14 0.12
C GLY A 29 -1.56 8.68 0.34
N ARG A 30 -1.20 8.27 1.56
CA ARG A 30 -1.03 6.84 1.88
C ARG A 30 -2.40 6.16 1.95
N ILE A 31 -2.67 5.28 0.99
CA ILE A 31 -3.84 4.41 0.99
C ILE A 31 -3.39 3.03 1.48
N LEU A 32 -3.84 2.64 2.68
CA LEU A 32 -3.50 1.33 3.25
C LEU A 32 -4.27 0.23 2.52
N ILE A 33 -3.54 -0.72 1.93
CA ILE A 33 -4.13 -1.89 1.26
C ILE A 33 -4.18 -3.08 2.22
N ALA A 34 -3.06 -3.38 2.89
CA ALA A 34 -2.94 -4.52 3.80
C ALA A 34 -1.88 -4.28 4.88
N ARG A 35 -2.01 -5.00 6.00
CA ARG A 35 -1.03 -5.04 7.10
C ARG A 35 -0.80 -6.50 7.49
N GLY A 36 0.46 -6.88 7.65
CA GLY A 36 0.88 -8.22 8.05
C GLY A 36 2.26 -8.18 8.70
N ARG A 37 2.79 -9.34 9.09
CA ARG A 37 4.12 -9.41 9.74
C ARG A 37 5.24 -9.15 8.74
N ASP A 38 5.08 -9.64 7.52
CA ASP A 38 6.01 -9.45 6.41
C ASP A 38 5.29 -9.58 5.05
N ALA A 39 6.06 -9.54 3.95
CA ALA A 39 5.55 -9.59 2.59
C ALA A 39 4.74 -10.86 2.24
N THR A 40 4.87 -11.94 3.00
CA THR A 40 4.09 -13.17 2.82
C THR A 40 2.63 -12.96 3.19
N ASP A 41 2.38 -12.21 4.26
CA ASP A 41 1.03 -11.93 4.75
C ASP A 41 0.31 -10.86 3.87
N VAL A 42 1.06 -10.13 3.03
CA VAL A 42 0.56 -8.99 2.22
C VAL A 42 1.01 -9.02 0.76
N ALA A 43 1.21 -10.22 0.20
CA ALA A 43 1.60 -10.37 -1.20
C ALA A 43 0.53 -9.79 -2.14
N ILE A 44 0.96 -9.06 -3.17
CA ILE A 44 0.04 -8.51 -4.20
C ILE A 44 -0.63 -9.64 -4.99
N THR A 45 0.13 -10.68 -5.33
CA THR A 45 -0.36 -11.87 -6.03
C THR A 45 0.33 -13.11 -5.47
N THR A 46 -0.44 -14.17 -5.19
CA THR A 46 0.08 -15.50 -4.85
C THR A 46 -0.39 -16.49 -5.92
N SER A 47 0.54 -17.15 -6.60
CA SER A 47 0.27 -18.04 -7.73
C SER A 47 0.89 -19.42 -7.52
N PHE A 48 0.20 -20.48 -7.94
CA PHE A 48 0.66 -21.87 -7.82
C PHE A 48 0.76 -22.53 -9.20
N GLY A 49 1.92 -23.06 -9.53
CA GLY A 49 2.24 -23.56 -10.88
C GLY A 49 2.85 -22.50 -11.81
N PRO A 50 3.23 -22.86 -13.05
CA PRO A 50 3.87 -21.94 -13.99
C PRO A 50 2.96 -20.78 -14.38
N HIS A 51 3.43 -19.56 -14.19
CA HIS A 51 2.71 -18.33 -14.53
C HIS A 51 3.70 -17.27 -15.00
N GLN A 52 3.27 -16.38 -15.89
CA GLN A 52 4.05 -15.24 -16.35
C GLN A 52 3.25 -13.97 -16.12
N LEU A 53 3.85 -13.01 -15.40
CA LEU A 53 3.29 -11.67 -15.30
C LEU A 53 3.53 -10.94 -16.63
N VAL A 54 2.46 -10.71 -17.39
CA VAL A 54 2.53 -10.06 -18.72
C VAL A 54 2.29 -8.56 -18.68
N GLY A 55 1.79 -8.04 -17.56
CA GLY A 55 1.51 -6.62 -17.38
C GLY A 55 1.23 -6.28 -15.93
N PHE A 56 1.63 -5.08 -15.53
CA PHE A 56 1.41 -4.56 -14.19
C PHE A 56 1.28 -3.03 -14.28
N SER A 57 0.15 -2.50 -13.83
CA SER A 57 -0.13 -1.07 -13.85
C SER A 57 -0.72 -0.67 -12.51
N VAL A 58 -0.19 0.40 -11.93
CA VAL A 58 -0.67 0.99 -10.68
C VAL A 58 -1.03 2.43 -10.97
N THR A 59 -2.26 2.82 -10.67
CA THR A 59 -2.74 4.21 -10.80
C THR A 59 -3.34 4.66 -9.49
N THR A 60 -3.26 5.96 -9.22
CA THR A 60 -3.92 6.60 -8.09
C THR A 60 -4.30 7.99 -8.54
N ASP A 61 -5.59 8.27 -8.51
CA ASP A 61 -6.15 9.54 -8.96
C ASP A 61 -6.67 10.29 -7.73
N GLU A 62 -6.41 11.59 -7.68
CA GLU A 62 -7.04 12.48 -6.72
C GLU A 62 -8.48 12.74 -7.17
N VAL A 63 -9.43 12.61 -6.25
CA VAL A 63 -10.86 12.79 -6.52
C VAL A 63 -11.45 13.90 -5.67
N ALA A 64 -12.49 14.57 -6.19
CA ALA A 64 -13.19 15.59 -5.43
C ALA A 64 -13.93 14.97 -4.22
N PRO A 65 -14.09 15.69 -3.09
CA PRO A 65 -14.76 15.16 -1.90
C PRO A 65 -16.17 14.60 -2.15
N GLU A 66 -16.88 15.16 -3.13
CA GLU A 66 -18.23 14.77 -3.52
C GLU A 66 -18.27 13.38 -4.19
N GLU A 67 -17.18 12.96 -4.82
CA GLU A 67 -17.06 11.70 -5.57
C GLU A 67 -16.74 10.50 -4.66
N LEU A 68 -16.21 10.73 -3.46
CA LEU A 68 -15.84 9.68 -2.48
C LEU A 68 -17.03 8.81 -2.01
N LYS A 69 -18.27 9.26 -2.17
CA LYS A 69 -19.48 8.54 -1.73
C LYS A 69 -20.09 7.64 -2.80
N ALA A 70 -19.57 7.65 -4.02
CA ALA A 70 -20.19 6.98 -5.17
C ALA A 70 -19.70 5.55 -5.42
N VAL A 71 -18.77 5.03 -4.60
CA VAL A 71 -18.26 3.65 -4.74
C VAL A 71 -19.03 2.74 -3.78
N PRO A 72 -19.86 1.80 -4.28
CA PRO A 72 -20.59 0.83 -3.44
C PRO A 72 -19.66 -0.15 -2.71
#